data_AF-A0A3S0K0X2-F1
#
_entry.id   AF-A0A3S0K0X2-F1
#
_cell.length_a   1.000
_cell.length_b   1.000
_cell.length_c   1.000
_cell.angle_alpha   90.00
_cell.angle_beta   90.00
_cell.angle_gamma   90.00
#
_symmetry.space_group_name_H-M   'P 1'
#
loop_
_entity.id
_entity.type
_entity.pdbx_description
1 polymer ?
#
loop_
_entity_poly.entity_id
_entity_poly.type
_entity_poly.pdbx_seq_one_letter_code
_entity_poly.pdbx_strand_id
1 'polypeptide(L)'
;MPDPLTQGITDKSESKAGAPGRGRFLIELLLAMVITRLPFINVPFKWLESYFHELSHGLATLLTGGIVSHIQLFPNGAGLCFSQGGWPVVIGFSGYFGAALWGYLIFILATWPRGIRMSFAMLGSAVIVTALLWGRDLLTISILACLAVLFLLPLKLSRNRFLGSGLRVMALMIMLNALASPTVLLGLNGKGDAAMLATQTWIPGWIWVMAWLAISAVMIFLCWRRVDSAAKNSVIKR
;
A
#
# COMPACT_ATOMS: atom_id res chain seq x y z
N MET A 1 7.57 -49.56 -20.98
CA MET A 1 7.65 -48.24 -21.65
C MET A 1 6.30 -47.57 -21.50
N PRO A 2 6.18 -46.41 -20.83
CA PRO A 2 4.91 -45.70 -20.74
C PRO A 2 4.66 -44.86 -22.01
N ASP A 3 3.39 -44.80 -22.39
CA ASP A 3 2.79 -44.19 -23.57
C ASP A 3 3.03 -42.65 -23.69
N PRO A 4 3.44 -42.10 -24.85
CA PRO A 4 3.71 -40.67 -25.03
C PRO A 4 2.49 -39.74 -25.01
N LEU A 5 1.25 -40.26 -24.98
CA LEU A 5 0.05 -39.46 -25.27
C LEU A 5 -0.60 -38.73 -24.06
N THR A 6 0.02 -38.73 -22.88
CA THR A 6 -0.57 -38.13 -21.65
C THR A 6 0.09 -36.84 -21.14
N GLN A 7 0.94 -36.16 -21.91
CA GLN A 7 1.56 -34.87 -21.52
C GLN A 7 0.95 -33.63 -22.19
N GLY A 8 -0.28 -33.72 -22.68
CA GLY A 8 -0.87 -32.68 -23.55
C GLY A 8 -1.90 -31.74 -22.92
N ILE A 9 -2.16 -31.76 -21.59
CA ILE A 9 -3.29 -30.98 -21.02
C ILE A 9 -2.98 -30.38 -19.65
N THR A 10 -1.91 -29.59 -19.48
CA THR A 10 -1.83 -28.61 -18.38
C THR A 10 -0.73 -27.56 -18.63
N ASP A 11 -0.87 -26.75 -19.68
CA ASP A 11 -0.18 -25.45 -19.65
C ASP A 11 -1.08 -24.35 -20.22
N LYS A 12 -2.07 -23.97 -19.42
CA LYS A 12 -2.85 -22.74 -19.63
C LYS A 12 -1.92 -21.55 -19.42
N SER A 13 -1.21 -21.19 -20.49
CA SER A 13 -0.75 -19.84 -20.79
C SER A 13 -0.43 -18.99 -19.57
N GLU A 14 0.70 -19.26 -18.92
CA GLU A 14 1.25 -18.27 -18.00
C GLU A 14 1.49 -16.98 -18.79
N SER A 15 0.77 -15.92 -18.44
CA SER A 15 1.01 -14.62 -19.05
C SER A 15 2.46 -14.25 -18.81
N LYS A 16 3.26 -14.14 -19.88
CA LYS A 16 4.63 -13.60 -19.81
C LYS A 16 4.69 -12.20 -19.15
N ALA A 17 3.55 -11.52 -19.05
CA ALA A 17 3.37 -10.35 -18.19
C ALA A 17 3.05 -10.80 -16.75
N GLY A 18 3.84 -10.37 -15.77
CA GLY A 18 3.58 -10.63 -14.34
C GLY A 18 2.29 -10.08 -13.76
N ALA A 19 1.50 -9.37 -14.58
CA ALA A 19 0.17 -8.92 -14.21
C ALA A 19 -0.83 -10.09 -14.24
N PRO A 20 -1.73 -10.20 -13.24
CA PRO A 20 -2.77 -11.21 -13.23
C PRO A 20 -3.74 -11.01 -14.41
N GLY A 21 -4.46 -12.05 -14.82
CA GLY A 21 -5.59 -11.89 -15.74
C GLY A 21 -6.73 -11.07 -15.11
N ARG A 22 -7.59 -10.47 -15.94
CA ARG A 22 -8.70 -9.60 -15.50
C ARG A 22 -9.56 -10.23 -14.40
N GLY A 23 -10.00 -11.48 -14.58
CA GLY A 23 -10.82 -12.20 -13.58
C GLY A 23 -10.08 -12.40 -12.26
N ARG A 24 -8.78 -12.70 -12.30
CA ARG A 24 -7.97 -12.86 -11.09
C ARG A 24 -7.79 -11.54 -10.35
N PHE A 25 -7.61 -10.42 -11.06
CA PHE A 25 -7.58 -9.10 -10.43
C PHE A 25 -8.88 -8.78 -9.70
N LEU A 26 -10.04 -9.05 -10.33
CA LEU A 26 -11.34 -8.84 -9.69
C LEU A 26 -11.51 -9.71 -8.45
N ILE A 27 -11.07 -10.98 -8.50
CA ILE A 27 -11.06 -11.87 -7.32
C ILE A 27 -10.15 -11.31 -6.22
N GLU A 28 -8.94 -10.86 -6.55
CA GLU A 28 -8.00 -10.27 -5.58
C GLU A 28 -8.56 -8.97 -4.97
N LEU A 29 -9.26 -8.15 -5.76
CA LEU A 29 -9.92 -6.94 -5.31
C LEU A 29 -11.11 -7.25 -4.39
N LEU A 30 -11.96 -8.22 -4.75
CA LEU A 30 -13.05 -8.70 -3.91
C LEU A 30 -12.51 -9.27 -2.60
N LEU A 31 -11.44 -10.07 -2.66
CA LEU A 31 -10.78 -10.61 -1.48
C LEU A 31 -10.25 -9.50 -0.58
N ALA A 32 -9.56 -8.50 -1.14
CA ALA A 32 -9.10 -7.34 -0.39
C ALA A 32 -10.27 -6.59 0.28
N MET A 33 -11.38 -6.36 -0.45
CA MET A 33 -12.58 -5.73 0.11
C MET A 33 -13.19 -6.56 1.25
N VAL A 34 -13.25 -7.89 1.14
CA VAL A 34 -13.76 -8.75 2.22
C VAL A 34 -12.83 -8.69 3.43
N ILE A 35 -11.52 -8.89 3.24
CA ILE A 35 -10.55 -8.91 4.35
C ILE A 35 -10.54 -7.57 5.09
N THR A 36 -10.62 -6.44 4.38
CA THR A 36 -10.68 -5.12 5.03
C THR A 36 -11.90 -4.93 5.94
N ARG A 37 -12.96 -5.72 5.76
CA ARG A 37 -14.15 -5.71 6.65
C ARG A 37 -14.09 -6.74 7.78
N LEU A 38 -13.15 -7.69 7.75
CA LEU A 38 -13.04 -8.70 8.80
C LEU A 38 -12.34 -8.13 10.05
N PRO A 39 -12.96 -8.23 11.24
CA PRO A 39 -12.33 -7.80 12.47
C PRO A 39 -11.10 -8.67 12.77
N PHE A 40 -10.11 -8.09 13.45
CA PHE A 40 -8.80 -8.69 13.80
C PHE A 40 -7.87 -9.00 12.62
N ILE A 41 -8.38 -9.60 11.54
CA ILE A 41 -7.57 -9.93 10.35
C ILE A 41 -7.10 -8.66 9.64
N ASN A 42 -7.92 -7.61 9.60
CA ASN A 42 -7.54 -6.34 8.99
C ASN A 42 -6.51 -5.55 9.83
N VAL A 43 -6.22 -5.92 11.08
CA VAL A 43 -5.41 -5.07 11.99
C VAL A 43 -4.00 -4.81 11.44
N PRO A 44 -3.21 -5.82 11.00
CA PRO A 44 -1.89 -5.56 10.43
C PRO A 44 -1.94 -4.71 9.15
N PHE A 45 -3.02 -4.80 8.37
CA PHE A 45 -3.18 -4.04 7.12
C PHE A 45 -3.67 -2.61 7.35
N LYS A 46 -4.39 -2.36 8.44
CA LYS A 46 -4.62 -1.01 8.94
C LYS A 46 -3.30 -0.36 9.34
N TRP A 47 -2.50 -1.04 10.17
CA TRP A 47 -1.16 -0.55 10.52
C TRP A 47 -0.27 -0.30 9.32
N LEU A 48 -0.41 -1.11 8.26
CA LEU A 48 0.35 -0.92 7.04
C LEU A 48 -0.03 0.37 6.31
N GLU A 49 -1.32 0.70 6.24
CA GLU A 49 -1.78 1.97 5.69
C GLU A 49 -1.34 3.16 6.56
N SER A 50 -1.51 3.07 7.88
CA SER A 50 -1.03 4.11 8.82
C SER A 50 0.47 4.31 8.70
N TYR A 51 1.25 3.22 8.58
CA TYR A 51 2.69 3.27 8.41
C TYR A 51 3.08 4.04 7.15
N PHE A 52 2.48 3.72 6.00
CA PHE A 52 2.79 4.42 4.76
C PHE A 52 2.28 5.86 4.76
N HIS A 53 1.20 6.15 5.48
CA HIS A 53 0.72 7.50 5.72
C HIS A 53 1.75 8.32 6.51
N GLU A 54 2.17 7.85 7.69
CA GLU A 54 3.14 8.57 8.53
C GLU A 54 4.54 8.63 7.89
N LEU A 55 4.96 7.58 7.19
CA LEU A 55 6.20 7.60 6.42
C LEU A 55 6.17 8.70 5.35
N SER A 56 5.01 8.93 4.73
CA SER A 56 4.87 9.96 3.69
C SER A 56 4.97 11.36 4.27
N HIS A 57 4.37 11.62 5.45
CA HIS A 57 4.62 12.85 6.22
C HIS A 57 6.10 13.02 6.52
N GLY A 58 6.77 11.98 7.02
CA GLY A 58 8.18 12.01 7.33
C GLY A 58 9.06 12.32 6.11
N LEU A 59 8.81 11.66 4.98
CA LEU A 59 9.54 11.90 3.74
C LEU A 59 9.28 13.32 3.19
N ALA A 60 8.03 13.78 3.21
CA ALA A 60 7.67 15.13 2.79
C ALA A 60 8.35 16.20 3.66
N THR A 61 8.43 15.98 4.97
CA THR A 61 9.18 16.83 5.90
C THR A 61 10.63 16.94 5.48
N LEU A 62 11.32 15.81 5.27
CA LEU A 62 12.74 15.82 4.89
C LEU A 62 12.96 16.50 3.53
N LEU A 63 12.13 16.18 2.54
CA LEU A 63 12.23 16.74 1.19
C LEU A 63 11.97 18.25 1.15
N THR A 64 11.22 18.78 2.11
CA THR A 64 10.94 20.21 2.22
C THR A 64 11.87 20.94 3.18
N GLY A 65 12.93 20.28 3.66
CA GLY A 65 13.97 20.87 4.52
C GLY A 65 13.66 20.86 6.02
N GLY A 66 12.67 20.09 6.44
CA GLY A 66 12.37 19.84 7.85
C GLY A 66 13.14 18.66 8.44
N ILE A 67 12.86 18.37 9.72
CA ILE A 67 13.47 17.28 10.48
C ILE A 67 12.36 16.43 11.10
N VAL A 68 12.49 15.11 10.97
CA VAL A 68 11.60 14.14 11.62
C VAL A 68 12.20 13.71 12.95
N SER A 69 11.45 13.90 14.03
CA SER A 69 11.85 13.46 15.37
C SER A 69 11.60 11.96 15.55
N HIS A 70 10.36 11.53 15.35
CA HIS A 70 9.94 10.14 15.50
C HIS A 70 8.56 9.91 14.88
N ILE A 71 8.23 8.64 14.64
CA ILE A 71 6.91 8.20 14.20
C ILE A 71 6.31 7.37 15.34
N GLN A 72 5.01 7.57 15.61
CA GLN A 72 4.22 6.75 16.51
C GLN A 72 3.10 6.05 15.74
N LEU A 73 2.89 4.77 16.03
CA LEU A 73 1.77 3.99 15.49
C LEU A 73 0.93 3.48 16.66
N PHE A 74 -0.39 3.38 16.48
CA PHE A 74 -1.31 2.96 17.54
C PHE A 74 -2.08 1.69 17.17
N PRO A 75 -2.53 0.87 18.15
CA PRO A 75 -3.21 -0.40 17.89
C PRO A 75 -4.51 -0.25 17.08
N ASN A 76 -5.17 0.90 17.19
CA ASN A 76 -6.39 1.22 16.47
C ASN A 76 -6.17 1.59 14.98
N GLY A 77 -4.92 1.65 14.50
CA GLY A 77 -4.60 2.07 13.14
C GLY A 77 -4.50 3.58 12.97
N ALA A 78 -4.36 4.34 14.06
CA ALA A 78 -3.89 5.72 13.99
C ALA A 78 -2.35 5.76 13.94
N GLY A 79 -1.81 6.87 13.44
CA GLY A 79 -0.39 7.17 13.48
C GLY A 79 -0.17 8.66 13.72
N LEU A 80 1.05 9.02 14.11
CA LEU A 80 1.51 10.40 14.21
C LEU A 80 2.99 10.50 13.83
N CYS A 81 3.32 11.37 12.88
CA CYS A 81 4.67 11.74 12.52
C CYS A 81 5.08 13.06 13.19
N PHE A 82 5.93 13.00 14.21
CA PHE A 82 6.44 14.18 14.89
C PHE A 82 7.59 14.78 14.10
N SER A 83 7.39 16.00 13.60
CA SER A 83 8.36 16.72 12.77
C SER A 83 8.38 18.22 13.05
N GLN A 84 9.45 18.88 12.62
CA GLN A 84 9.66 20.32 12.74
C GLN A 84 10.23 20.89 11.44
N GLY A 85 9.84 22.12 11.10
CA GLY A 85 10.23 22.74 9.84
C GLY A 85 9.56 22.09 8.62
N GLY A 86 10.12 22.33 7.44
CA GLY A 86 9.53 21.89 6.17
C GLY A 86 8.36 22.75 5.71
N TRP A 87 7.65 22.32 4.67
CA TRP A 87 6.49 23.03 4.11
C TRP A 87 5.18 22.37 4.58
N PRO A 88 4.41 23.00 5.49
CA PRO A 88 3.24 22.37 6.12
C PRO A 88 2.18 21.87 5.13
N VAL A 89 1.99 22.56 4.01
CA VAL A 89 0.99 22.18 2.99
C VAL A 89 1.40 20.87 2.30
N VAL A 90 2.68 20.72 1.93
CA VAL A 90 3.18 19.49 1.29
C VAL A 90 3.15 18.33 2.28
N ILE A 91 3.58 18.58 3.53
CA ILE A 91 3.53 17.58 4.59
C ILE A 91 2.09 17.12 4.80
N GLY A 92 1.16 18.03 5.12
CA GLY A 92 -0.25 17.70 5.36
C GLY A 92 -0.93 16.97 4.22
N PHE A 93 -0.60 17.32 2.97
CA PHE A 93 -1.17 16.65 1.81
C PHE A 93 -0.61 15.23 1.63
N SER A 94 0.64 14.99 2.04
CA SER A 94 1.40 13.79 1.73
C SER A 94 0.91 12.52 2.40
N GLY A 95 0.24 12.59 3.56
CA GLY A 95 -0.20 11.41 4.31
C GLY A 95 -1.11 10.49 3.48
N TYR A 96 -2.33 10.95 3.20
CA TYR A 96 -3.30 10.16 2.41
C TYR A 96 -2.88 9.99 0.94
N PHE A 97 -2.28 11.02 0.34
CA PHE A 97 -1.71 10.92 -1.01
C PHE A 97 -0.68 9.80 -1.08
N GLY A 98 0.24 9.78 -0.12
CA GLY A 98 1.33 8.84 -0.03
C GLY A 98 0.87 7.43 0.26
N ALA A 99 -0.10 7.23 1.16
CA ALA A 99 -0.71 5.91 1.39
C ALA A 99 -1.27 5.29 0.09
N ALA A 100 -2.01 6.08 -0.70
CA ALA A 100 -2.52 5.65 -2.00
C ALA A 100 -1.38 5.36 -3.00
N LEU A 101 -0.37 6.23 -3.06
CA LEU A 101 0.80 6.08 -3.94
C LEU A 101 1.61 4.83 -3.60
N TRP A 102 1.91 4.59 -2.32
CA TRP A 102 2.61 3.39 -1.87
C TRP A 102 1.85 2.13 -2.24
N GLY A 103 0.53 2.09 -2.05
CA GLY A 103 -0.31 0.99 -2.51
C GLY A 103 -0.14 0.73 -4.02
N TYR A 104 -0.16 1.79 -4.85
CA TYR A 104 0.08 1.67 -6.29
C TYR A 104 1.50 1.15 -6.62
N LEU A 105 2.53 1.69 -5.99
CA LEU A 105 3.93 1.28 -6.19
C LEU A 105 4.14 -0.18 -5.80
N ILE A 106 3.57 -0.62 -4.68
CA ILE A 106 3.62 -2.02 -4.23
C ILE A 106 2.90 -2.91 -5.24
N PHE A 107 1.76 -2.47 -5.80
CA PHE A 107 1.09 -3.22 -6.86
C PHE A 107 1.98 -3.38 -8.11
N ILE A 108 2.68 -2.32 -8.53
CA ILE A 108 3.64 -2.40 -9.63
C ILE A 108 4.73 -3.44 -9.31
N LEU A 109 5.33 -3.37 -8.14
CA LEU A 109 6.34 -4.32 -7.66
C LEU A 109 5.81 -5.76 -7.60
N ALA A 110 4.53 -5.94 -7.27
CA ALA A 110 3.85 -7.23 -7.23
C ALA A 110 3.55 -7.81 -8.62
N THR A 111 3.61 -6.99 -9.66
CA THR A 111 3.51 -7.41 -11.07
C THR A 111 4.87 -7.62 -11.75
N TRP A 112 5.97 -7.61 -10.99
CA TRP A 112 7.32 -7.89 -11.46
C TRP A 112 7.81 -9.27 -10.98
N PRO A 113 7.59 -10.37 -11.74
CA PRO A 113 7.79 -11.73 -11.22
C PRO A 113 9.25 -12.04 -10.89
N ARG A 114 10.18 -11.52 -11.69
CA ARG A 114 11.62 -11.71 -11.49
C ARG A 114 12.12 -10.98 -10.23
N GLY A 115 11.52 -9.84 -9.91
CA GLY A 115 11.88 -9.02 -8.77
C GLY A 115 11.03 -9.27 -7.52
N ILE A 116 10.09 -10.21 -7.50
CA ILE A 116 9.11 -10.30 -6.41
C ILE A 116 9.76 -10.47 -5.03
N ARG A 117 10.83 -11.28 -4.93
CA ARG A 117 11.58 -11.46 -3.68
C ARG A 117 12.34 -10.19 -3.29
N MET A 118 12.91 -9.49 -4.29
CA MET A 118 13.53 -8.18 -4.06
C MET A 118 12.49 -7.17 -3.57
N SER A 119 11.29 -7.15 -4.13
CA SER A 119 10.20 -6.27 -3.68
C SER A 119 9.86 -6.48 -2.20
N PHE A 120 9.70 -7.73 -1.76
CA PHE A 120 9.45 -8.05 -0.35
C PHE A 120 10.64 -7.66 0.55
N ALA A 121 11.87 -7.95 0.12
CA ALA A 121 13.07 -7.57 0.86
C ALA A 121 13.19 -6.04 0.99
N MET A 122 13.01 -5.28 -0.09
CA MET A 122 13.04 -3.81 -0.08
C MET A 122 11.97 -3.22 0.84
N LEU A 123 10.73 -3.72 0.80
CA LEU A 123 9.66 -3.23 1.66
C LEU A 123 9.92 -3.56 3.13
N GLY A 124 10.36 -4.79 3.43
CA GLY A 124 10.75 -5.18 4.80
C GLY A 124 11.93 -4.36 5.33
N SER A 125 12.95 -4.14 4.50
CA SER A 125 14.10 -3.28 4.83
C SER A 125 13.69 -1.83 5.06
N ALA A 126 12.77 -1.28 4.25
CA ALA A 126 12.26 0.07 4.47
C ALA A 126 11.57 0.20 5.83
N VAL A 127 10.76 -0.78 6.24
CA VAL A 127 10.14 -0.82 7.57
C VAL A 127 11.19 -0.87 8.69
N ILE A 128 12.22 -1.70 8.53
CA ILE A 128 13.31 -1.81 9.51
C ILE A 128 14.07 -0.47 9.62
N VAL A 129 14.41 0.15 8.49
CA VAL A 129 15.11 1.44 8.47
C VAL A 129 14.26 2.51 9.16
N THR A 130 12.96 2.57 8.89
CA THR A 130 12.04 3.48 9.59
C THR A 130 12.04 3.21 11.10
N ALA A 131 12.01 1.95 11.53
CA ALA A 131 12.06 1.60 12.95
C ALA A 131 13.36 2.06 13.62
N LEU A 132 14.50 1.89 12.96
CA LEU A 132 15.80 2.32 13.48
C LEU A 132 15.93 3.86 13.55
N LEU A 133 15.50 4.55 12.48
CA LEU A 133 15.62 6.00 12.38
C LEU A 133 14.61 6.73 13.26
N TRP A 134 13.34 6.29 13.29
CA TRP A 134 12.22 7.05 13.86
C TRP A 134 11.37 6.28 14.87
N GLY A 135 11.59 4.99 15.09
CA GLY A 135 10.94 4.25 16.17
C GLY A 135 11.56 4.59 17.53
N ARG A 136 10.74 5.07 18.48
CA ARG A 136 11.22 5.49 19.81
C ARG A 136 10.49 4.84 20.98
N ASP A 137 9.23 4.46 20.81
CA ASP A 137 8.47 3.76 21.83
C ASP A 137 8.32 2.26 21.51
N LEU A 138 8.17 1.44 22.55
CA LEU A 138 8.11 -0.02 22.43
C LEU A 138 6.92 -0.49 21.59
N LEU A 139 5.78 0.21 21.67
CA LEU A 139 4.57 -0.16 20.96
C LEU A 139 4.76 0.04 19.46
N THR A 140 5.24 1.20 19.03
CA THR A 140 5.56 1.47 17.62
C THR A 140 6.60 0.51 17.09
N ILE A 141 7.68 0.26 17.85
CA ILE A 141 8.72 -0.71 17.46
C ILE A 141 8.11 -2.11 17.28
N SER A 142 7.18 -2.51 18.17
CA SER A 142 6.50 -3.81 18.06
C SER A 142 5.59 -3.90 16.83
N ILE A 143 4.85 -2.82 16.51
CA ILE A 143 4.04 -2.74 15.29
C ILE A 143 4.94 -2.81 14.05
N LEU A 144 6.02 -2.02 14.00
CA LEU A 144 6.96 -2.04 12.87
C LEU A 144 7.66 -3.38 12.72
N ALA A 145 8.00 -4.06 13.83
CA ALA A 145 8.52 -5.42 13.79
C ALA A 145 7.51 -6.41 13.20
N CYS A 146 6.22 -6.29 13.57
CA CYS A 146 5.15 -7.08 12.97
C CYS A 146 5.03 -6.83 11.45
N LEU A 147 5.08 -5.57 11.02
CA LEU A 147 5.05 -5.21 9.60
C LEU A 147 6.30 -5.69 8.85
N ALA A 148 7.48 -5.63 9.47
CA ALA A 148 8.70 -6.17 8.88
C ALA A 148 8.59 -7.69 8.70
N VAL A 149 8.07 -8.41 9.70
CA VAL A 149 7.78 -9.86 9.60
C VAL A 149 6.76 -10.14 8.49
N LEU A 150 5.71 -9.33 8.36
CA LEU A 150 4.70 -9.46 7.31
C LEU A 150 5.33 -9.44 5.90
N PHE A 151 6.36 -8.61 5.67
CA PHE A 151 7.08 -8.58 4.39
C PHE A 151 8.21 -9.61 4.28
N LEU A 152 8.92 -9.93 5.35
CA LEU A 152 10.10 -10.79 5.28
C LEU A 152 9.77 -12.28 5.43
N LEU A 153 8.73 -12.66 6.18
CA LEU A 153 8.35 -14.06 6.39
C LEU A 153 7.98 -14.78 5.08
N PRO A 154 7.22 -14.17 4.14
CA PRO A 154 6.92 -14.79 2.85
C PRO A 154 8.15 -15.15 2.01
N LEU A 155 9.33 -14.56 2.26
CA LEU A 155 10.57 -14.91 1.56
C LEU A 155 11.02 -16.35 1.83
N LYS A 156 10.56 -16.97 2.93
CA LYS A 156 10.82 -18.39 3.24
C LYS A 156 9.98 -19.34 2.37
N LEU A 157 8.94 -18.85 1.69
CA LEU A 157 8.11 -19.68 0.82
C LEU A 157 8.83 -19.94 -0.52
N SER A 158 8.76 -21.18 -1.00
CA SER A 158 9.40 -21.58 -2.26
C SER A 158 8.66 -21.08 -3.52
N ARG A 159 7.35 -20.86 -3.42
CA ARG A 159 6.46 -20.59 -4.57
C ARG A 159 6.20 -19.10 -4.82
N ASN A 160 6.93 -18.51 -5.76
CA ASN A 160 6.81 -17.10 -6.18
C ASN A 160 5.38 -16.66 -6.59
N ARG A 161 4.54 -17.59 -7.10
CA ARG A 161 3.15 -17.29 -7.48
C ARG A 161 2.28 -16.80 -6.32
N PHE A 162 2.52 -17.32 -5.11
CA PHE A 162 1.78 -16.93 -3.91
C PHE A 162 2.28 -15.59 -3.37
N LEU A 163 3.60 -15.35 -3.43
CA LEU A 163 4.20 -14.06 -3.09
C LEU A 163 3.59 -12.94 -3.93
N GLY A 164 3.52 -13.12 -5.25
CA GLY A 164 2.93 -12.12 -6.15
C GLY A 164 1.46 -11.85 -5.85
N SER A 165 0.65 -12.89 -5.59
CA SER A 165 -0.75 -12.73 -5.20
C SER A 165 -0.90 -12.00 -3.87
N GLY A 166 -0.14 -12.41 -2.86
CA GLY A 166 -0.19 -11.82 -1.53
C GLY A 166 0.17 -10.33 -1.57
N LEU A 167 1.25 -9.97 -2.26
CA LEU A 167 1.67 -8.58 -2.38
C LEU A 167 0.66 -7.71 -3.13
N ARG A 168 -0.01 -8.25 -4.17
CA ARG A 168 -1.11 -7.53 -4.85
C ARG A 168 -2.32 -7.33 -3.94
N VAL A 169 -2.73 -8.36 -3.19
CA VAL A 169 -3.83 -8.24 -2.22
C VAL A 169 -3.49 -7.19 -1.17
N MET A 170 -2.29 -7.22 -0.60
CA MET A 170 -1.83 -6.19 0.37
C MET A 170 -1.86 -4.79 -0.23
N ALA A 171 -1.35 -4.61 -1.46
CA ALA A 171 -1.40 -3.34 -2.16
C ALA A 171 -2.84 -2.81 -2.35
N LEU A 172 -3.77 -3.69 -2.76
CA LEU A 172 -5.17 -3.34 -2.91
C LEU A 172 -5.81 -2.99 -1.56
N MET A 173 -5.47 -3.71 -0.48
CA MET A 173 -5.95 -3.38 0.86
C MET A 173 -5.46 -2.01 1.34
N ILE A 174 -4.19 -1.67 1.11
CA ILE A 174 -3.65 -0.33 1.44
C ILE A 174 -4.43 0.74 0.68
N MET A 175 -4.65 0.58 -0.64
CA MET A 175 -5.39 1.58 -1.42
C MET A 175 -6.87 1.68 -1.02
N LEU A 176 -7.51 0.56 -0.70
CA LEU A 176 -8.90 0.55 -0.21
C LEU A 176 -9.02 1.22 1.16
N ASN A 177 -8.07 0.97 2.06
CA ASN A 177 -7.99 1.68 3.34
C ASN A 177 -7.71 3.17 3.11
N ALA A 178 -6.76 3.55 2.25
CA ALA A 178 -6.47 4.94 1.90
C ALA A 178 -7.63 5.66 1.19
N LEU A 179 -8.55 4.92 0.56
CA LEU A 179 -9.81 5.45 0.04
C LEU A 179 -10.85 5.65 1.16
N ALA A 180 -10.86 4.78 2.18
CA ALA A 180 -11.82 4.86 3.28
C ALA A 180 -11.40 5.86 4.37
N SER A 181 -10.12 5.89 4.76
CA SER A 181 -9.61 6.66 5.90
C SER A 181 -9.91 8.17 5.83
N PRO A 182 -9.75 8.88 4.69
CA PRO A 182 -10.08 10.30 4.60
C PRO A 182 -11.54 10.63 4.91
N THR A 183 -12.48 9.70 4.66
CA THR A 183 -13.91 9.94 4.87
C THR A 183 -14.26 10.16 6.33
N VAL A 184 -13.47 9.59 7.25
CA VAL A 184 -13.63 9.78 8.70
C VAL A 184 -13.40 11.25 9.08
N LEU A 185 -12.54 11.97 8.35
CA LEU A 185 -12.27 13.39 8.61
C LEU A 185 -13.47 14.29 8.37
N LEU A 186 -14.43 13.88 7.51
CA LEU A 186 -15.67 14.62 7.30
C LEU A 186 -16.54 14.67 8.56
N GLY A 187 -16.40 13.69 9.46
CA GLY A 187 -17.09 13.64 10.75
C GLY A 187 -16.29 14.22 11.91
N LEU A 188 -15.03 14.58 11.71
CA LEU A 188 -14.13 15.11 12.74
C LEU A 188 -13.98 16.62 12.59
N ASN A 189 -14.71 17.38 13.41
CA ASN A 189 -14.61 18.84 13.41
C ASN A 189 -13.23 19.28 13.92
N GLY A 190 -12.40 19.81 13.01
CA GLY A 190 -11.16 20.53 13.33
C GLY A 190 -9.95 19.66 13.71
N LYS A 191 -9.93 18.38 13.36
CA LYS A 191 -8.79 17.48 13.65
C LYS A 191 -8.27 16.78 12.38
N GLY A 192 -6.98 16.45 12.39
CA GLY A 192 -6.30 15.72 11.32
C GLY A 192 -5.80 16.61 10.18
N ASP A 193 -5.25 15.96 9.15
CA ASP A 193 -4.56 16.62 8.03
C ASP A 193 -5.44 17.61 7.27
N ALA A 194 -6.74 17.31 7.11
CA ALA A 194 -7.68 18.21 6.44
C ALA A 194 -7.85 19.53 7.20
N ALA A 195 -7.84 19.51 8.54
CA ALA A 195 -7.92 20.70 9.36
C ALA A 195 -6.61 21.50 9.32
N MET A 196 -5.47 20.82 9.32
CA MET A 196 -4.17 21.48 9.16
C MET A 196 -4.07 22.15 7.79
N LEU A 197 -4.44 21.47 6.71
CA LEU A 197 -4.45 22.08 5.38
C LEU A 197 -5.44 23.24 5.28
N ALA A 198 -6.61 23.13 5.89
CA ALA A 198 -7.58 24.21 5.90
C ALA A 198 -7.06 25.47 6.60
N THR A 199 -6.35 25.33 7.72
CA THR A 199 -5.75 26.47 8.42
C THR A 199 -4.59 27.10 7.64
N GLN A 200 -3.80 26.29 6.92
CA GLN A 200 -2.65 26.79 6.15
C GLN A 200 -3.03 27.39 4.78
N THR A 201 -4.09 26.88 4.15
CA THR A 201 -4.44 27.23 2.76
C THR A 201 -5.74 28.03 2.64
N TRP A 202 -6.51 28.14 3.72
CA TRP A 202 -7.86 28.73 3.73
C TRP A 202 -8.88 27.96 2.85
N ILE A 203 -8.50 26.80 2.33
CA ILE A 203 -9.36 25.91 1.54
C ILE A 203 -10.10 24.96 2.50
N PRO A 204 -11.44 24.86 2.43
CA PRO A 204 -12.22 23.95 3.27
C PRO A 204 -11.70 22.50 3.27
N GLY A 205 -11.62 21.89 4.46
CA GLY A 205 -11.06 20.54 4.64
C GLY A 205 -11.71 19.46 3.77
N TRP A 206 -13.01 19.57 3.49
CA TRP A 206 -13.72 18.60 2.64
C TRP A 206 -13.18 18.56 1.20
N ILE A 207 -12.63 19.66 0.68
CA ILE A 207 -12.03 19.70 -0.66
C ILE A 207 -10.79 18.82 -0.70
N TRP A 208 -9.95 18.88 0.34
CA TRP A 208 -8.77 18.02 0.49
C TRP A 208 -9.16 16.55 0.62
N VAL A 209 -10.21 16.25 1.39
CA VAL A 209 -10.77 14.89 1.46
C VAL A 209 -11.19 14.39 0.08
N MET A 210 -11.94 15.19 -0.68
CA MET A 210 -12.36 14.82 -2.05
C MET A 210 -11.17 14.62 -2.99
N ALA A 211 -10.12 15.43 -2.86
CA ALA A 211 -8.89 15.28 -3.63
C ALA A 211 -8.20 13.93 -3.33
N TRP A 212 -8.05 13.57 -2.05
CA TRP A 212 -7.47 12.27 -1.67
C TRP A 212 -8.33 11.09 -2.14
N LEU A 213 -9.66 11.20 -2.03
CA LEU A 213 -10.58 10.18 -2.57
C LEU A 213 -10.40 9.98 -4.07
N ALA A 214 -10.34 11.08 -4.84
CA ALA A 214 -10.13 11.04 -6.27
C ALA A 214 -8.77 10.41 -6.62
N ILE A 215 -7.71 10.76 -5.90
CA ILE A 215 -6.37 10.20 -6.11
C ILE A 215 -6.35 8.70 -5.81
N SER A 216 -6.90 8.27 -4.68
CA SER A 216 -7.01 6.84 -4.33
C SER A 216 -7.79 6.05 -5.38
N ALA A 217 -8.91 6.60 -5.89
CA ALA A 217 -9.68 5.99 -6.97
C ALA A 217 -8.88 5.88 -8.27
N VAL A 218 -8.14 6.94 -8.64
CA VAL A 218 -7.25 6.94 -9.81
C VAL A 218 -6.16 5.88 -9.67
N MET A 219 -5.54 5.72 -8.50
CA MET A 219 -4.49 4.71 -8.28
C MET A 219 -5.02 3.27 -8.46
N ILE A 220 -6.22 2.98 -7.96
CA ILE A 220 -6.89 1.69 -8.18
C ILE A 220 -7.22 1.51 -9.68
N PHE A 221 -7.70 2.55 -10.34
CA PHE A 221 -7.97 2.53 -11.78
C PHE A 221 -6.70 2.28 -12.60
N LEU A 222 -5.56 2.87 -12.22
CA LEU A 222 -4.28 2.62 -12.87
C LEU A 222 -3.81 1.16 -12.70
N CYS A 223 -4.09 0.52 -11.56
CA CYS A 223 -3.86 -0.91 -11.37
C CYS A 223 -4.70 -1.75 -12.35
N TRP A 224 -5.99 -1.42 -12.50
CA TRP A 224 -6.85 -2.06 -13.48
C TRP A 224 -6.35 -1.85 -14.91
N ARG A 225 -6.01 -0.61 -15.30
CA ARG A 225 -5.51 -0.30 -16.65
C ARG A 225 -4.25 -1.09 -16.98
N ARG A 226 -3.36 -1.28 -16.00
CA ARG A 226 -2.16 -2.10 -16.15
C ARG A 226 -2.49 -3.57 -16.43
N VAL A 227 -3.44 -4.13 -15.68
CA VAL A 227 -3.95 -5.51 -15.89
C VAL A 227 -4.63 -5.64 -17.24
N ASP A 228 -5.49 -4.69 -17.60
CA ASP A 228 -6.24 -4.68 -18.86
C ASP A 228 -5.31 -4.63 -20.08
N SER A 229 -4.28 -3.79 -20.03
CA SER A 229 -3.28 -3.66 -21.09
C SER A 229 -2.47 -4.93 -21.25
N ALA A 230 -2.08 -5.58 -20.13
CA ALA A 230 -1.38 -6.85 -20.16
C ALA A 230 -2.25 -7.98 -20.76
N ALA A 231 -3.54 -8.01 -20.45
CA ALA A 231 -4.48 -8.97 -21.00
C ALA A 231 -4.64 -8.79 -22.51
N LYS A 232 -4.85 -7.56 -23.00
CA LYS A 232 -4.96 -7.25 -24.44
C LYS A 232 -3.72 -7.71 -25.22
N ASN A 233 -2.53 -7.41 -24.70
CA ASN A 233 -1.26 -7.81 -25.33
C ASN A 233 -1.04 -9.32 -25.36
N SER A 234 -1.68 -10.08 -24.46
CA SER A 234 -1.62 -11.55 -24.47
C SER A 234 -2.56 -12.20 -25.48
N VAL A 235 -3.64 -11.50 -25.87
CA VAL A 235 -4.59 -11.95 -26.90
C VAL A 235 -4.01 -11.72 -28.30
N ILE A 236 -3.37 -10.57 -28.55
CA ILE A 236 -2.76 -10.22 -29.85
C ILE A 236 -1.59 -11.16 -30.22
N LYS A 237 -0.96 -11.80 -29.23
CA LYS A 237 0.18 -12.71 -29.43
C LYS A 237 -0.20 -14.19 -29.64
N ARG A 238 -1.50 -14.52 -29.65
CA ARG A 238 -2.00 -15.85 -29.98
C ARG A 238 -2.61 -15.84 -31.37
#